data_AF-A0A2N3FN73-F1
#
_entry.id   AF-A0A2N3FN73-F1
#
_cell.length_a   1.000
_cell.length_b   1.000
_cell.length_c   1.000
_cell.angle_alpha   90.00
_cell.angle_beta   90.00
_cell.angle_gamma   90.00
#
_symmetry.space_group_name_H-M   'P 1'
#
loop_
_entity.id
_entity.type
_entity.pdbx_description
1 polymer ?
#
loop_
_entity_poly.entity_id
_entity_poly.type
_entity_poly.pdbx_seq_one_letter_code
_entity_poly.pdbx_strand_id
1 'polypeptide(L)' 'MATADPARCQNEPVTIDARAVDEAAQRLAGVIIRSPLQFNDRLSAATGASVWLKREDLQPVRS' A
#
# COMPACT_ATOMS: atom_id res chain seq x y z
N MET A 1 -7.36 -33.33 14.61
CA MET A 1 -7.04 -32.48 13.44
C MET A 1 -7.45 -31.07 13.83
N ALA A 2 -6.52 -30.27 14.37
CA ALA A 2 -6.86 -28.98 14.96
C ALA A 2 -7.15 -27.97 13.84
N THR A 3 -8.42 -27.58 13.71
CA THR A 3 -8.85 -26.48 12.85
C THR A 3 -8.25 -25.19 13.38
N ALA A 4 -7.34 -24.56 12.64
CA ALA A 4 -6.79 -23.27 13.02
C ALA A 4 -7.90 -22.22 13.02
N ASP A 5 -8.01 -21.50 14.14
CA ASP A 5 -8.97 -20.40 14.34
C ASP A 5 -8.59 -19.21 13.45
N PRO A 6 -9.45 -18.78 12.49
CA PRO A 6 -9.12 -17.74 11.52
C PRO A 6 -8.97 -16.34 12.13
N ALA A 7 -9.23 -16.16 13.43
CA ALA A 7 -9.23 -14.86 14.10
C ALA A 7 -7.95 -14.54 14.91
N ARG A 8 -6.93 -15.41 14.93
CA ARG A 8 -5.69 -15.11 15.67
C ARG A 8 -4.73 -14.26 14.83
N CYS A 9 -4.43 -13.05 15.31
CA CYS A 9 -3.26 -12.30 14.87
C CYS A 9 -1.99 -13.10 15.22
N GLN A 10 -1.35 -13.70 14.23
CA GLN A 10 -0.10 -14.42 14.42
C GLN A 10 1.04 -13.41 14.36
N ASN A 11 1.68 -13.15 15.50
CA ASN A 11 2.88 -12.29 15.59
C ASN A 11 4.16 -13.12 15.37
N GLU A 12 4.19 -13.92 14.33
CA GLU A 12 5.41 -14.65 13.95
C GLU A 12 6.38 -13.73 13.22
N PRO A 13 7.69 -13.91 13.40
CA PRO A 13 8.69 -13.12 12.68
C PRO A 13 8.55 -13.37 11.18
N VAL A 14 8.17 -12.34 10.44
CA VAL A 14 8.09 -12.38 8.97
C VAL A 14 9.35 -11.77 8.38
N THR A 15 9.94 -12.42 7.38
CA THR A 15 10.99 -11.81 6.55
C THR A 15 10.32 -10.83 5.59
N ILE A 16 10.73 -9.56 5.63
CA ILE A 16 10.21 -8.53 4.72
C ILE A 16 11.04 -8.56 3.44
N ASP A 17 10.61 -9.37 2.49
CA ASP A 17 11.14 -9.43 1.14
C ASP A 17 10.09 -8.99 0.09
N ALA A 18 10.47 -9.01 -1.19
CA ALA A 18 9.57 -8.60 -2.27
C ALA A 18 8.28 -9.45 -2.32
N ARG A 19 8.40 -10.74 -2.01
CA ARG A 19 7.26 -11.68 -2.02
C ARG A 19 6.27 -11.33 -0.91
N ALA A 20 6.76 -11.00 0.28
CA ALA A 20 5.92 -10.55 1.39
C ALA A 20 5.09 -9.29 1.02
N VAL A 21 5.67 -8.38 0.23
CA VAL A 21 4.98 -7.19 -0.28
C VAL A 21 3.88 -7.55 -1.29
N ASP A 22 4.17 -8.45 -2.22
CA ASP A 22 3.18 -8.92 -3.21
C ASP A 22 1.99 -9.63 -2.54
N GLU A 23 2.26 -10.48 -1.55
CA GLU A 23 1.23 -11.15 -0.76
C GLU A 23 0.40 -10.15 0.07
N ALA A 24 1.01 -9.08 0.58
CA ALA A 24 0.27 -8.00 1.23
C ALA A 24 -0.62 -7.23 0.25
N ALA A 25 -0.12 -6.93 -0.96
CA ALA A 25 -0.90 -6.24 -1.99
C ALA A 25 -2.14 -7.05 -2.39
N GLN A 26 -2.01 -8.37 -2.54
CA GLN A 26 -3.14 -9.26 -2.82
C GLN A 26 -4.18 -9.24 -1.70
N ARG A 27 -3.75 -9.32 -0.43
CA ARG A 27 -4.65 -9.24 0.73
C ARG A 27 -5.41 -7.92 0.80
N LEU A 28 -4.80 -6.82 0.38
CA LEU A 28 -5.39 -5.48 0.45
C LEU A 28 -6.27 -5.12 -0.76
N ALA A 29 -6.12 -5.80 -1.90
CA ALA A 29 -6.72 -5.39 -3.17
C ALA A 29 -8.25 -5.15 -3.14
N GLY A 30 -9.00 -5.85 -2.29
CA GLY A 30 -10.45 -5.68 -2.16
C GLY A 30 -10.89 -4.63 -1.14
N VAL A 31 -9.97 -4.07 -0.35
CA VAL A 31 -10.29 -3.16 0.76
C VAL A 31 -9.66 -1.77 0.63
N ILE A 32 -8.68 -1.59 -0.26
CA ILE A 32 -8.05 -0.29 -0.56
C ILE A 32 -8.39 0.19 -1.96
N ILE A 33 -8.27 1.49 -2.21
CA ILE A 33 -8.29 2.03 -3.57
C ILE A 33 -6.86 2.15 -4.08
N ARG A 34 -6.68 2.06 -5.41
CA ARG A 34 -5.41 2.46 -6.01
C ARG A 34 -5.39 3.98 -6.14
N SER A 35 -4.78 4.66 -5.18
CA SER A 35 -4.66 6.12 -5.18
C SER A 35 -4.01 6.62 -6.48
N PRO A 36 -4.50 7.72 -7.08
CA PRO A 36 -4.01 8.18 -8.37
C PRO A 36 -2.57 8.69 -8.28
N LEU A 37 -1.85 8.59 -9.40
CA LEU A 37 -0.57 9.23 -9.60
C LEU A 37 -0.80 10.50 -10.44
N GLN A 38 -0.47 11.66 -9.90
CA GLN A 38 -0.79 12.95 -10.49
C GLN A 38 0.50 13.74 -10.79
N PHE A 39 0.65 14.21 -12.03
CA PHE A 39 1.78 15.08 -12.38
C PHE A 39 1.65 16.44 -11.71
N ASN A 40 2.78 17.02 -11.27
CA ASN A 40 2.81 18.33 -10.65
C ASN A 40 3.67 19.30 -11.48
N ASP A 41 3.01 20.10 -12.32
CA ASP A 41 3.67 21.06 -13.22
C ASP A 41 4.55 22.05 -12.45
N ARG A 42 4.04 22.60 -11.34
CA ARG A 42 4.73 23.63 -10.57
C ARG A 42 6.02 23.12 -9.95
N LEU A 43 5.97 21.96 -9.27
CA LEU A 43 7.16 21.36 -8.66
C LEU A 43 8.14 20.88 -9.73
N SER A 44 7.62 20.38 -10.85
CA SER A 44 8.46 19.97 -11.97
C SER A 44 9.22 21.16 -12.56
N ALA A 45 8.54 22.27 -12.79
CA ALA A 45 9.16 23.51 -13.25
C ALA A 45 10.16 24.08 -12.23
N ALA A 46 9.85 24.02 -10.94
CA ALA A 46 10.72 24.54 -9.89
C ALA A 46 11.99 23.71 -9.67
N THR A 47 11.95 22.40 -9.96
CA THR A 47 13.07 21.48 -9.71
C THR A 47 13.81 21.04 -10.98
N GLY A 48 13.22 21.25 -12.16
CA GLY A 48 13.72 20.72 -13.42
C GLY A 48 13.51 19.21 -13.60
N ALA A 49 12.88 18.52 -12.63
CA ALA A 49 12.59 17.09 -12.68
C ALA A 49 11.12 16.83 -13.05
N SER A 50 10.79 15.61 -13.48
CA SER A 50 9.39 15.19 -13.62
C SER A 50 8.84 14.75 -12.27
N VAL A 51 8.08 15.63 -11.60
CA VAL A 51 7.53 15.37 -10.27
C VAL A 51 6.12 14.81 -10.36
N TRP A 52 5.94 13.62 -9.79
CA TRP A 52 4.65 12.94 -9.68
C TRP A 52 4.27 12.73 -8.22
N LEU A 53 3.01 13.00 -7.89
CA LEU A 53 2.46 12.83 -6.56
C LEU A 53 1.59 11.59 -6.51
N LYS A 54 1.89 10.68 -5.57
CA LYS A 54 1.04 9.56 -5.20
C LYS A 54 0.03 10.05 -4.16
N ARG A 55 -1.24 10.21 -4.56
CA ARG A 55 -2.32 10.85 -3.76
C ARG A 55 -2.88 9.95 -2.66
N GLU A 56 -2.01 9.48 -1.76
CA GLU A 56 -2.42 8.63 -0.64
C GLU A 56 -3.30 9.38 0.38
N ASP A 57 -3.32 10.71 0.33
CA ASP A 57 -4.27 11.55 1.07
C ASP A 57 -5.73 11.24 0.73
N LEU A 58 -6.00 10.68 -0.46
CA LEU A 58 -7.34 10.28 -0.89
C LEU A 58 -7.71 8.87 -0.43
N GLN A 59 -6.80 8.12 0.19
CA GLN A 59 -7.05 6.79 0.69
C GLN A 59 -7.99 6.88 1.92
N PRO A 60 -9.16 6.20 1.91
CA PRO A 60 -10.06 6.24 3.06
C PRO A 60 -9.43 5.59 4.30
N VAL A 61 -9.51 6.28 5.44
CA VAL A 61 -9.11 5.74 6.74
C VAL A 61 -10.17 4.75 7.23
N ARG A 62 -9.73 3.59 7.70
CA ARG A 62 -10.56 2.57 8.36
C ARG A 62 -10.01 2.45 9.79
N SER A 63 -10.78 2.90 10.79
CA SER A 63 -10.45 2.81 12.23
C SER A 63 -11.02 1.57 12.87
#